data_AF-A0AAP5C8L4-F1
#
_entry.id   AF-A0AAP5C8L4-F1
#
_cell.length_a   1.000
_cell.length_b   1.000
_cell.length_c   1.000
_cell.angle_alpha   90.00
_cell.angle_beta   90.00
_cell.angle_gamma   90.00
#
_symmetry.space_group_name_H-M   'P 1'
#
loop_
_entity.id
_entity.type
_entity.pdbx_description
1 polymer ?
#
loop_
_entity_poly.entity_id
_entity_poly.type
_entity_poly.pdbx_seq_one_letter_code
_entity_poly.pdbx_strand_id
1 'polypeptide(L)'
;MPKISLQKSSVLDLFEARSDNWKCPEFHRALEVSMGSRWDNVKDAHSTILLADRIGRWPRVVEQYVRSHAEGGSVNADLISIAQRLSL
;
A
#
# COMPACT_ATOMS: atom_id res chain seq x y z
N MET A 1 13.81 -10.63 10.19
CA MET A 1 13.31 -10.28 8.85
C MET A 1 11.83 -9.98 8.95
N PRO A 2 11.37 -8.79 8.55
CA PRO A 2 9.95 -8.53 8.48
C PRO A 2 9.29 -9.50 7.48
N LYS A 3 8.15 -10.10 7.85
CA LYS A 3 7.41 -11.01 6.99
C LYS A 3 6.06 -10.41 6.63
N ILE A 4 5.80 -10.29 5.34
CA ILE A 4 4.47 -10.01 4.80
C ILE A 4 3.68 -11.33 4.78
N SER A 5 2.42 -11.31 5.21
CA SER A 5 1.56 -12.50 5.15
C SER A 5 1.22 -12.85 3.71
N LEU A 6 0.88 -14.12 3.46
CA LEU A 6 0.49 -14.58 2.13
C LEU A 6 -0.67 -13.75 1.56
N GLN A 7 -1.68 -13.43 2.38
CA GLN A 7 -2.82 -12.61 1.95
C GLN A 7 -2.39 -11.22 1.49
N LYS A 8 -1.50 -10.56 2.25
CA LYS A 8 -0.98 -9.23 1.94
C LYS A 8 -0.10 -9.27 0.68
N SER A 9 0.76 -10.28 0.53
CA SER A 9 1.59 -10.42 -0.68
C SER A 9 0.74 -10.65 -1.92
N SER A 10 -0.33 -11.46 -1.85
CA SER A 10 -1.19 -11.69 -3.00
C SER A 10 -1.90 -10.42 -3.47
N VAL A 11 -2.31 -9.54 -2.55
CA VAL A 11 -2.89 -8.25 -2.91
C VAL A 11 -1.84 -7.29 -3.48
N LEU A 12 -0.63 -7.28 -2.92
CA LEU A 12 0.48 -6.50 -3.47
C LEU A 12 0.85 -6.97 -4.89
N ASP A 13 0.92 -8.28 -5.14
CA ASP A 13 1.17 -8.86 -6.47
C ASP A 13 0.08 -8.45 -7.48
N LEU A 14 -1.19 -8.51 -7.06
CA LEU A 14 -2.32 -8.10 -7.89
C LEU A 14 -2.20 -6.63 -8.31
N PHE A 15 -1.89 -5.74 -7.36
CA PHE A 15 -1.82 -4.30 -7.64
C PHE A 15 -0.52 -3.87 -8.31
N GLU A 16 0.59 -4.58 -8.10
CA GLU A 16 1.84 -4.35 -8.82
C GLU A 16 1.70 -4.66 -10.33
N ALA A 17 0.84 -5.61 -10.67
CA ALA A 17 0.52 -5.97 -12.05
C ALA A 17 -0.49 -5.01 -12.72
N ARG A 18 -1.18 -4.16 -11.94
CA ARG A 18 -2.13 -3.18 -12.47
C ARG A 18 -1.41 -2.06 -13.21
N SER A 19 -2.07 -1.56 -14.26
CA SER A 19 -1.61 -0.42 -15.07
C SER A 19 -2.60 0.75 -15.10
N ASP A 20 -3.70 0.63 -14.36
CA ASP A 20 -4.75 1.65 -14.25
C ASP A 20 -4.51 2.59 -13.06
N ASN A 21 -5.14 3.77 -13.09
CA ASN A 21 -4.97 4.82 -12.08
C ASN A 21 -5.83 4.60 -10.83
N TRP A 22 -5.67 3.43 -10.21
CA TRP A 22 -6.43 3.05 -9.02
C TRP A 22 -6.11 3.94 -7.80
N LYS A 23 -7.04 3.99 -6.85
CA LYS A 23 -6.93 4.82 -5.64
C LYS A 23 -6.88 4.01 -4.34
N CYS A 24 -6.39 4.62 -3.27
CA CYS A 24 -6.26 4.00 -1.94
C CYS A 24 -7.50 3.19 -1.49
N PRO A 25 -8.75 3.68 -1.66
CA PRO A 25 -9.94 2.91 -1.26
C PRO A 25 -10.06 1.55 -1.96
N GLU A 26 -9.61 1.43 -3.21
CA GLU A 26 -9.64 0.15 -3.93
C GLU A 26 -8.64 -0.84 -3.35
N PHE A 27 -7.44 -0.37 -2.99
CA PHE A 27 -6.42 -1.20 -2.33
C PHE A 27 -6.88 -1.65 -0.94
N HIS A 28 -7.52 -0.76 -0.17
CA HIS A 28 -8.09 -1.10 1.13
C HIS A 28 -9.14 -2.18 1.01
N ARG A 29 -10.07 -2.05 0.05
CA ARG A 29 -11.12 -3.03 -0.20
C ARG A 29 -10.55 -4.39 -0.60
N ALA A 30 -9.49 -4.42 -1.42
CA ALA A 30 -8.86 -5.68 -1.81
C ALA A 30 -8.19 -6.39 -0.63
N LEU A 31 -7.53 -5.64 0.26
CA LEU A 31 -6.97 -6.20 1.49
C LEU A 31 -8.06 -6.68 2.45
N GLU A 32 -9.13 -5.91 2.63
CA GLU A 32 -10.30 -6.30 3.43
C GLU A 32 -10.87 -7.63 2.95
N VAL A 33 -11.11 -7.78 1.64
CA VAL A 33 -11.61 -9.03 1.05
C VAL A 33 -10.63 -10.19 1.24
N SER A 34 -9.33 -9.95 1.08
CA SER A 34 -8.29 -10.99 1.21
C SER A 34 -8.06 -11.43 2.66
N MET A 35 -8.14 -10.50 3.61
CA MET A 35 -7.88 -10.76 5.03
C MET A 35 -9.14 -11.15 5.81
N GLY A 36 -10.32 -10.79 5.32
CA GLY A 36 -11.60 -11.05 5.97
C GLY A 36 -11.63 -10.51 7.40
N SER A 37 -11.99 -11.37 8.36
CA SER A 37 -12.09 -11.00 9.79
C SER A 37 -10.76 -10.58 10.44
N ARG A 38 -9.62 -10.73 9.75
CA ARG A 38 -8.29 -10.33 10.24
C ARG A 38 -7.90 -8.90 9.84
N TRP A 39 -8.76 -8.19 9.12
CA TRP A 39 -8.53 -6.83 8.66
C TRP A 39 -8.74 -5.78 9.76
N ASP A 40 -7.71 -5.00 10.09
CA ASP A 40 -7.77 -3.85 11.02
C ASP A 40 -7.74 -2.50 10.27
N ASN A 41 -8.57 -2.37 9.24
CA ASN A 41 -8.82 -1.11 8.53
C ASN A 41 -7.53 -0.41 8.01
N VAL A 42 -7.49 0.92 8.05
CA VAL A 42 -6.45 1.77 7.46
C VAL A 42 -5.03 1.43 7.95
N LYS A 43 -4.89 0.96 9.19
CA LYS A 43 -3.59 0.59 9.77
C LYS A 43 -2.96 -0.58 9.03
N ASP A 44 -3.77 -1.55 8.61
CA ASP A 44 -3.26 -2.69 7.87
C ASP A 44 -2.83 -2.30 6.45
N ALA A 45 -3.53 -1.38 5.78
CA ALA A 45 -3.10 -0.88 4.46
C ALA A 45 -1.75 -0.16 4.55
N HIS A 46 -1.63 0.82 5.45
CA HIS A 46 -0.41 1.61 5.61
C HIS A 46 0.78 0.75 6.03
N SER A 47 0.59 -0.10 7.04
CA SER A 47 1.65 -1.01 7.48
C SER A 47 2.09 -1.97 6.38
N THR A 48 1.17 -2.42 5.51
CA THR A 48 1.50 -3.27 4.36
C THR A 48 2.39 -2.55 3.35
N ILE A 49 2.06 -1.30 3.01
CA ILE A 49 2.85 -0.48 2.09
C ILE A 49 4.22 -0.12 2.66
N LEU A 50 4.29 0.29 3.93
CA LEU A 50 5.56 0.56 4.63
C LEU A 50 6.47 -0.67 4.68
N LEU A 51 5.87 -1.85 4.85
CA LEU A 51 6.61 -3.10 4.90
C LEU A 51 7.11 -3.51 3.50
N ALA A 52 6.28 -3.36 2.47
CA ALA A 52 6.66 -3.59 1.08
C ALA A 52 7.84 -2.70 0.69
N ASP A 53 7.76 -1.42 1.04
CA ASP A 53 8.82 -0.46 0.81
C ASP A 53 10.13 -0.82 1.54
N ARG A 54 10.05 -1.13 2.83
CA ARG A 54 11.22 -1.54 3.64
C ARG A 54 11.90 -2.79 3.10
N ILE A 55 11.13 -3.71 2.51
CA ILE A 55 11.64 -4.94 1.90
C ILE A 55 12.19 -4.67 0.48
N GLY A 56 11.88 -3.52 -0.12
CA GLY A 56 12.30 -3.17 -1.48
C GLY A 56 11.57 -3.97 -2.56
N ARG A 57 10.30 -4.33 -2.33
CA ARG A 57 9.46 -5.08 -3.27
C ARG A 57 8.16 -4.33 -3.57
N TRP A 58 7.58 -4.65 -4.72
CA TRP A 58 6.37 -4.01 -5.25
C TRP A 58 6.49 -2.48 -5.36
N PRO A 59 7.49 -1.96 -6.11
CA PRO A 59 7.73 -0.52 -6.19
C PRO A 59 6.55 0.24 -6.78
N ARG A 60 5.81 -0.32 -7.75
CA ARG A 60 4.71 0.39 -8.41
C ARG A 60 3.51 0.54 -7.50
N VAL A 61 3.15 -0.50 -6.75
CA VAL A 61 2.02 -0.39 -5.80
C VAL A 61 2.36 0.59 -4.68
N VAL A 62 3.60 0.59 -4.19
CA VAL A 62 4.06 1.55 -3.17
C VAL A 62 3.95 2.98 -3.71
N GLU A 63 4.47 3.25 -4.91
CA GLU A 63 4.42 4.57 -5.53
C GLU A 63 2.98 5.05 -5.74
N GLN A 64 2.15 4.23 -6.39
CA GLN A 64 0.78 4.61 -6.71
C GLN A 64 -0.09 4.77 -5.46
N TYR A 65 0.13 3.95 -4.42
CA TYR A 65 -0.53 4.12 -3.13
C TYR A 65 -0.23 5.49 -2.52
N VAL A 66 1.06 5.86 -2.46
CA VAL A 66 1.48 7.15 -1.88
C VAL A 66 0.99 8.32 -2.71
N ARG A 67 1.03 8.22 -4.04
CA ARG A 67 0.47 9.24 -4.95
C ARG A 67 -1.02 9.43 -4.72
N SER A 68 -1.80 8.34 -4.71
CA SER A 68 -3.23 8.43 -4.44
C SER A 68 -3.54 8.99 -3.05
N HIS A 69 -2.68 8.76 -2.06
CA HIS A 69 -2.86 9.33 -0.72
C HIS A 69 -2.54 10.83 -0.68
N ALA A 70 -1.50 11.26 -1.40
CA ALA A 70 -1.10 12.67 -1.52
C ALA A 70 -2.19 13.52 -2.19
N GLU A 71 -2.80 13.01 -3.26
CA GLU A 71 -3.93 13.65 -3.95
C GLU A 71 -5.15 13.87 -3.02
N GLY A 72 -5.29 13.06 -1.96
CA GLY A 72 -6.37 13.16 -0.98
C GLY A 72 -6.21 14.29 0.05
N GLY A 73 -5.12 15.06 0.01
CA GLY A 73 -4.96 16.31 0.77
C GLY A 73 -3.96 16.28 1.93
N SER A 74 -3.39 15.13 2.28
CA SER A 74 -2.22 15.06 3.17
C SER A 74 -1.58 13.66 3.13
N VAL A 75 -0.25 13.61 3.06
CA VAL A 75 0.51 12.36 3.27
C VAL A 75 0.73 12.17 4.77
N ASN A 76 0.26 11.05 5.31
CA ASN A 76 0.50 10.72 6.71
C ASN A 76 2.01 10.68 7.04
N ALA A 77 2.38 11.02 8.28
CA ALA A 77 3.76 11.09 8.73
C ALA A 77 4.57 9.81 8.43
N ASP A 78 3.95 8.64 8.50
CA ASP A 78 4.63 7.38 8.22
C ASP A 78 4.99 7.21 6.73
N LEU A 79 4.20 7.77 5.82
CA LEU A 79 4.40 7.69 4.37
C LEU A 79 5.24 8.86 3.82
N ILE A 80 5.52 9.88 4.64
CA ILE A 80 6.18 11.11 4.20
C ILE A 80 7.58 10.85 3.64
N SER A 81 8.31 9.89 4.22
CA SER A 81 9.65 9.52 3.77
C SER A 81 9.63 8.88 2.38
N ILE A 82 8.60 8.08 2.09
CA ILE A 82 8.38 7.48 0.78
C ILE A 82 7.98 8.57 -0.22
N ALA A 83 7.05 9.45 0.14
CA ALA A 83 6.62 10.57 -0.70
C ALA A 83 7.79 11.49 -1.08
N GLN A 84 8.63 11.86 -0.12
CA GLN A 84 9.83 12.67 -0.35
C GLN A 84 10.79 12.02 -1.34
N ARG A 85 11.05 10.71 -1.21
CA ARG A 85 11.90 9.97 -2.16
C ARG A 85 11.29 9.91 -3.56
N LEU A 86 9.96 9.91 -3.66
CA LEU A 86 9.21 9.94 -4.92
C LEU A 86 9.00 11.35 -5.47
N SER A 87 9.43 12.40 -4.75
CA SER A 87 9.21 13.81 -5.09
C SER A 87 7.71 14.18 -5.25
N LEU A 88 6.87 13.63 -4.37
CA LEU A 88 5.42 13.89 -4.28
C LEU A 88 5.06 14.90 -3.19
#